data_AF-A0A2V2EGF9-F1
#
_entry.id   AF-A0A2V2EGF9-F1
#
_cell.length_a   1.000
_cell.length_b   1.000
_cell.length_c   1.000
_cell.angle_alpha   90.00
_cell.angle_beta   90.00
_cell.angle_gamma   90.00
#
_symmetry.space_group_name_H-M   'P 1'
#
loop_
_entity.id
_entity.type
_entity.pdbx_description
1 polymer ?
#
loop_
_entity_poly.entity_id
_entity_poly.type
_entity_poly.pdbx_seq_one_letter_code
_entity_poly.pdbx_strand_id
1 'polypeptide(L)'
;MELSKELLEKAKAAKSAEELLTLAKENGVELTSEESEAYFAQLNKSGELSDEELDNVAGGGCQAHGLAQVSNDLKVGDVFKYYRPEIGFGCYFQCYKCKNETFRVASIGDTFQHMVDGVCTKCGAHRSFHNYTEQDVYHKILK
;
A
#
# COMPACT_ATOMS: atom_id res chain seq x y z
N MET A 1 -10.09 26.32 30.76
CA MET A 1 -10.96 25.17 30.48
C MET A 1 -10.07 24.04 30.02
N GLU A 2 -9.97 22.98 30.81
CA GLU A 2 -9.22 21.78 30.44
C GLU A 2 -10.19 20.85 29.72
N LEU A 3 -10.15 20.82 28.38
CA LEU A 3 -10.83 19.77 27.63
C LEU A 3 -10.11 18.45 27.94
N SER A 4 -10.65 17.68 28.88
CA SER A 4 -10.13 16.36 29.22
C SER A 4 -10.11 15.46 27.98
N LYS A 5 -9.03 14.71 27.77
CA LYS A 5 -8.90 13.75 26.65
C LYS A 5 -10.09 12.79 26.57
N GLU A 6 -10.64 12.42 27.73
CA GLU A 6 -11.82 11.58 27.86
C GLU A 6 -13.09 12.17 27.20
N LEU A 7 -13.25 13.50 27.20
CA LEU A 7 -14.37 14.17 26.54
C LEU A 7 -14.23 14.15 25.02
N LEU A 8 -13.01 14.30 24.52
CA LEU A 8 -12.71 14.19 23.09
C LEU A 8 -12.92 12.75 22.59
N GLU A 9 -12.59 11.74 23.40
CA GLU A 9 -12.85 10.34 23.05
C GLU A 9 -14.35 10.03 22.99
N LYS A 10 -15.14 10.54 23.95
CA LYS A 10 -16.60 10.42 23.90
C LYS A 10 -17.23 11.17 22.73
N ALA A 11 -16.72 12.36 22.40
CA ALA A 11 -17.18 13.13 21.23
C ALA A 11 -16.88 12.43 19.90
N LYS A 12 -15.73 11.74 19.78
CA LYS A 12 -15.39 10.92 18.61
C LYS A 12 -16.24 9.65 18.49
N ALA A 13 -16.75 9.13 19.60
CA ALA A 13 -17.60 7.95 19.63
C ALA A 13 -19.09 8.26 19.38
N ALA A 14 -19.48 9.55 19.39
CA ALA A 14 -20.84 9.98 19.07
C ALA A 14 -21.19 9.61 17.62
N LYS A 15 -22.36 9.01 17.40
CA LYS A 15 -22.79 8.53 16.08
C LYS A 15 -23.58 9.58 15.30
N SER A 16 -23.82 10.73 15.92
CA SER A 16 -24.64 11.81 15.37
C SER A 16 -24.25 13.16 15.97
N ALA A 17 -24.54 14.23 15.23
CA ALA A 17 -24.37 15.61 15.71
C ALA A 17 -25.24 15.90 16.95
N GLU A 18 -26.38 15.23 17.11
CA GLU A 18 -27.25 15.39 18.28
C GLU A 18 -26.64 14.82 19.57
N GLU A 19 -25.98 13.66 19.48
CA GLU A 19 -25.22 13.08 20.61
C GLU A 19 -24.03 13.96 21.00
N LEU A 20 -23.33 14.53 20.01
CA LEU A 20 -22.21 15.44 20.24
C LEU A 20 -22.67 16.75 20.91
N LEU A 21 -23.80 17.29 20.48
CA LEU A 21 -24.43 18.48 21.06
C LEU A 21 -24.87 18.24 22.51
N THR A 22 -25.46 17.07 22.79
CA THR A 22 -25.89 16.69 24.14
C THR A 22 -24.69 16.58 25.07
N LEU A 23 -23.62 15.90 24.63
CA LEU A 23 -22.37 15.78 25.38
C LEU A 23 -21.72 17.15 25.66
N ALA A 24 -21.73 18.07 24.69
CA ALA A 24 -21.22 19.42 24.86
C ALA A 24 -21.99 20.18 25.95
N LYS A 25 -23.34 20.14 25.90
CA LYS A 25 -24.20 20.80 26.90
C LYS A 25 -24.02 20.23 28.31
N GLU A 26 -23.90 18.91 28.45
CA GLU A 26 -23.65 18.25 29.73
C GLU A 26 -22.31 18.66 30.36
N ASN A 27 -21.31 19.01 29.53
CA ASN A 27 -19.99 19.45 29.97
C ASN A 27 -19.85 20.98 30.03
N GLY A 28 -20.95 21.73 29.92
CA GLY A 28 -20.95 23.19 29.99
C GLY A 28 -20.31 23.87 28.78
N VAL A 29 -20.20 23.18 27.64
CA VAL A 29 -19.77 23.73 26.36
C VAL A 29 -21.01 24.21 25.60
N GLU A 30 -21.14 25.52 25.44
CA GLU A 30 -22.19 26.11 24.61
C GLU A 30 -21.88 25.83 23.14
N LEU A 31 -22.60 24.86 22.56
CA LEU A 31 -22.53 24.50 21.16
C LEU A 31 -23.91 24.72 20.53
N THR A 32 -23.98 25.35 19.37
CA THR A 32 -25.23 25.49 18.61
C THR A 32 -25.45 24.26 17.71
N SER A 33 -26.68 24.06 17.20
CA SER A 33 -26.99 22.93 16.30
C SER A 33 -26.11 22.97 15.05
N GLU A 34 -25.98 24.16 14.45
CA GLU A 34 -25.19 24.39 13.25
C GLU A 34 -23.69 24.10 13.50
N GLU A 35 -23.16 24.49 14.66
CA GLU A 35 -21.80 24.17 15.04
C GLU A 35 -21.61 22.67 15.26
N SER A 36 -22.55 21.99 15.92
CA SER A 36 -22.47 20.55 16.14
C SER A 36 -22.41 19.76 14.84
N GLU A 37 -23.24 20.14 13.86
CA GLU A 37 -23.24 19.53 12.53
C GLU A 37 -21.92 19.79 11.80
N ALA A 38 -21.38 21.01 11.88
CA ALA A 38 -20.09 21.36 11.30
C ALA A 38 -18.91 20.61 11.96
N TYR A 39 -18.93 20.45 13.29
CA TYR A 39 -17.92 19.70 14.03
C TYR A 39 -18.04 18.20 13.77
N PHE A 40 -19.25 17.64 13.72
CA PHE A 40 -19.48 16.24 13.36
C PHE A 40 -19.01 15.97 11.94
N ALA A 41 -19.29 16.86 10.99
CA ALA A 41 -18.79 16.75 9.62
C ALA A 41 -17.25 16.82 9.55
N GLN A 42 -16.61 17.68 10.33
CA GLN A 42 -15.13 17.74 10.42
C GLN A 42 -14.52 16.49 11.08
N LEU A 43 -15.14 15.99 12.16
CA LEU A 43 -14.69 14.79 12.87
C LEU A 43 -14.85 13.52 12.01
N ASN A 44 -15.94 13.41 11.24
CA ASN A 44 -16.14 12.31 10.29
C ASN A 44 -15.30 12.47 9.01
N LYS A 45 -14.97 13.71 8.59
CA LYS A 45 -14.08 13.96 7.45
C LYS A 45 -12.65 13.45 7.64
N SER A 46 -12.20 13.21 8.88
CA SER A 46 -10.90 12.58 9.13
C SER A 46 -10.86 11.06 8.85
N GLY A 47 -11.98 10.46 8.42
CA GLY A 47 -12.11 9.01 8.22
C GLY A 47 -12.34 8.53 6.78
N GLU A 48 -12.49 9.41 5.79
CA GLU A 48 -12.79 8.99 4.41
C GLU A 48 -11.76 9.57 3.42
N LEU A 49 -10.52 9.09 3.54
CA LEU A 49 -9.86 8.70 2.29
C LEU A 49 -10.60 7.44 1.85
N SER A 50 -11.37 7.53 0.76
CA SER A 50 -11.86 6.33 0.07
C SER A 50 -10.66 5.40 -0.20
N ASP A 51 -10.82 4.08 -0.13
CA ASP A 51 -9.73 3.12 -0.40
C ASP A 51 -9.01 3.42 -1.74
N GLU A 52 -9.70 4.09 -2.68
CA GLU A 52 -9.16 4.53 -3.98
C GLU A 52 -8.21 5.76 -3.92
N GLU A 53 -8.27 6.58 -2.87
CA GLU A 53 -7.38 7.75 -2.69
C GLU A 53 -6.17 7.44 -1.78
N LEU A 54 -6.25 6.39 -0.96
CA LEU A 54 -5.12 5.89 -0.15
C LEU A 54 -3.97 5.34 -1.02
N ASP A 55 -4.28 4.80 -2.20
CA ASP A 55 -3.27 4.26 -3.13
C ASP A 55 -2.37 5.37 -3.73
N ASN A 56 -2.81 6.63 -3.68
CA ASN A 56 -2.11 7.77 -4.27
C ASN A 56 -1.39 8.69 -3.27
N VAL A 57 -1.57 8.49 -1.95
CA VAL A 57 -0.94 9.34 -0.91
C VAL A 57 0.33 8.70 -0.32
N ALA A 58 0.56 7.41 -0.51
CA ALA A 58 1.83 6.75 -0.16
C ALA A 58 2.88 6.89 -1.28
N GLY A 59 3.18 8.13 -1.68
CA GLY A 59 4.34 8.45 -2.53
C GLY A 59 5.65 8.24 -1.76
N GLY A 60 6.18 7.02 -1.78
CA GLY A 60 7.57 6.74 -1.37
C GLY A 60 7.67 5.91 -0.09
N GLY A 61 7.36 4.62 -0.18
CA GLY A 61 7.60 3.70 0.91
C GLY A 61 7.45 2.31 0.37
N CYS A 62 8.53 1.77 -0.18
CA CYS A 62 8.63 0.39 -0.56
C CYS A 62 8.50 -0.52 0.67
N GLN A 63 7.26 -0.73 1.08
CA GLN A 63 6.90 -1.71 2.07
C GLN A 63 6.82 -3.03 1.33
N ALA A 64 7.70 -3.93 1.73
CA ALA A 64 7.66 -5.32 1.35
C ALA A 64 6.29 -5.89 1.75
N HIS A 65 5.32 -5.79 0.86
CA HIS A 65 4.05 -6.47 1.01
C HIS A 65 4.37 -7.96 0.96
N GLY A 66 4.21 -8.61 2.11
CA GLY A 66 4.23 -10.05 2.25
C GLY A 66 3.29 -10.71 1.24
N LEU A 67 3.48 -12.02 1.07
CA LEU A 67 2.92 -12.91 0.03
C LEU A 67 3.85 -13.20 -1.16
N ALA A 68 5.16 -13.07 -0.98
CA ALA A 68 6.09 -13.66 -1.92
C ALA A 68 6.95 -14.71 -1.22
N GLN A 69 6.77 -15.97 -1.63
CA GLN A 69 7.74 -17.00 -1.29
C GLN A 69 9.06 -16.57 -1.93
N VAL A 70 10.11 -16.45 -1.10
CA VAL A 70 11.49 -16.34 -1.58
C VAL A 70 11.79 -17.68 -2.25
N SER A 71 11.60 -17.75 -3.56
CA SER A 71 11.87 -18.97 -4.31
C SER A 71 12.52 -18.61 -5.63
N ASN A 72 13.79 -19.02 -5.76
CA ASN A 72 14.49 -19.02 -7.04
C ASN A 72 13.97 -20.15 -7.96
N ASP A 73 13.01 -20.96 -7.49
CA ASP A 73 12.31 -22.01 -8.23
C ASP A 73 11.24 -21.46 -9.18
N LEU A 74 11.66 -20.62 -10.12
CA LEU A 74 10.79 -20.17 -11.21
C LEU A 74 10.69 -21.23 -12.31
N LYS A 75 9.51 -21.36 -12.91
CA LYS A 75 9.26 -22.15 -14.12
C LYS A 75 8.76 -21.25 -15.24
N VAL A 76 8.96 -21.66 -16.48
CA VAL A 76 8.39 -20.97 -17.65
C VAL A 76 6.87 -20.83 -17.46
N GLY A 77 6.36 -19.62 -17.63
CA GLY A 77 4.95 -19.28 -17.42
C GLY A 77 4.61 -18.74 -16.03
N ASP A 78 5.48 -18.90 -15.02
CA ASP A 78 5.27 -18.32 -13.70
C ASP A 78 5.28 -16.79 -13.75
N VAL A 79 4.54 -16.16 -12.83
CA VAL A 79 4.57 -14.71 -12.65
C VAL A 79 5.43 -14.40 -11.43
N PHE A 80 6.35 -13.45 -11.58
CA PHE A 80 7.27 -13.06 -10.53
C PHE A 80 7.44 -11.54 -10.45
N LYS A 81 7.89 -11.10 -9.27
CA LYS A 81 8.51 -9.78 -9.07
C LYS A 81 10.00 -9.98 -8.83
N TYR A 82 10.82 -9.05 -9.31
CA TYR A 82 12.27 -9.09 -9.10
C TYR A 82 12.66 -7.99 -8.11
N TYR A 83 13.36 -8.38 -7.05
CA TYR A 83 13.82 -7.49 -5.99
C TYR A 83 15.35 -7.53 -5.93
N ARG A 84 15.98 -6.34 -5.94
CA ARG A 84 17.43 -6.20 -5.85
C ARG A 84 17.80 -5.33 -4.65
N PRO A 85 18.25 -5.92 -3.52
CA PRO A 85 18.50 -5.19 -2.28
C PRO A 85 19.66 -4.18 -2.40
N GLU A 86 20.64 -4.44 -3.26
CA GLU A 86 21.84 -3.59 -3.41
C GLU A 86 21.57 -2.27 -4.17
N ILE A 87 20.52 -2.22 -4.99
CA ILE A 87 20.26 -1.09 -5.89
C ILE A 87 18.93 -0.39 -5.55
N GLY A 88 17.99 -1.09 -4.92
CA GLY A 88 16.67 -0.57 -4.58
C GLY A 88 16.58 -0.20 -3.11
N PHE A 89 16.16 1.03 -2.82
CA PHE A 89 15.63 1.47 -1.52
C PHE A 89 14.33 0.69 -1.16
N GLY A 90 14.38 -0.64 -1.10
CA GLY A 90 13.23 -1.51 -0.90
C GLY A 90 12.36 -1.78 -2.13
N CYS A 91 12.66 -1.23 -3.32
CA CYS A 91 11.75 -1.34 -4.48
C CYS A 91 11.88 -2.62 -5.31
N TYR A 92 10.73 -3.09 -5.82
CA TYR A 92 10.68 -4.06 -6.92
C TYR A 92 11.07 -3.40 -8.23
N PHE A 93 11.62 -4.19 -9.14
CA PHE A 93 11.94 -3.72 -10.47
C PHE A 93 10.67 -3.40 -11.26
N GLN A 94 10.65 -2.21 -11.84
CA GLN A 94 9.53 -1.71 -12.62
C GLN A 94 9.82 -1.80 -14.11
N CYS A 95 8.81 -2.16 -14.90
CA CYS A 95 8.88 -2.12 -16.35
C CYS A 95 9.18 -0.68 -16.82
N TYR A 96 10.20 -0.53 -17.67
CA TYR A 96 10.61 0.77 -18.21
C TYR A 96 9.49 1.49 -18.99
N LYS A 97 8.54 0.73 -19.55
CA LYS A 97 7.46 1.27 -20.40
C LYS A 97 6.20 1.67 -19.64
N CYS A 98 5.73 0.83 -18.72
CA CYS A 98 4.43 1.02 -18.06
C CYS A 98 4.47 1.00 -16.53
N LYS A 99 5.67 0.99 -15.95
CA LYS A 99 5.94 0.95 -14.50
C LYS A 99 5.36 -0.27 -13.76
N ASN A 100 4.83 -1.26 -14.48
CA ASN A 100 4.36 -2.52 -13.90
C ASN A 100 5.51 -3.34 -13.32
N GLU A 101 5.28 -3.95 -12.16
CA GLU A 101 6.30 -4.68 -11.39
C GLU A 101 6.25 -6.20 -11.59
N THR A 102 5.25 -6.69 -12.31
CA THR A 102 5.03 -8.12 -12.51
C THR A 102 5.48 -8.56 -13.90
N PHE A 103 6.22 -9.64 -13.93
CA PHE A 103 6.78 -10.23 -15.15
C PHE A 103 6.41 -11.70 -15.20
N ARG A 104 6.14 -12.22 -16.40
CA ARG A 104 5.93 -13.63 -16.65
C ARG A 104 7.20 -14.23 -17.22
N VAL A 105 7.65 -15.35 -16.69
CA VAL A 105 8.82 -16.07 -17.19
C VAL A 105 8.58 -16.55 -18.63
N ALA A 106 9.41 -16.10 -19.56
CA ALA A 106 9.41 -16.50 -20.97
C ALA A 106 10.39 -17.64 -21.23
N SER A 107 11.61 -17.54 -20.69
CA SER A 107 12.66 -18.55 -20.76
C SER A 107 13.54 -18.46 -19.52
N ILE A 108 14.18 -19.58 -19.18
CA ILE A 108 15.17 -19.68 -18.11
C ILE A 108 16.43 -20.21 -18.77
N GLY A 109 17.56 -19.52 -18.58
CA GLY A 109 18.83 -19.95 -19.16
C GLY A 109 19.38 -21.20 -18.46
N ASP A 110 19.55 -22.31 -19.19
CA ASP A 110 20.10 -23.55 -18.64
C ASP A 110 21.56 -23.44 -18.16
N THR A 111 22.37 -22.58 -18.79
CA THR A 111 23.82 -22.49 -18.54
C THR A 111 24.19 -21.51 -17.42
N PHE A 112 23.28 -20.59 -17.12
CA PHE A 112 23.39 -19.65 -16.02
C PHE A 112 22.08 -19.70 -15.26
N GLN A 113 22.02 -20.47 -14.17
CA GLN A 113 20.84 -20.60 -13.27
C GLN A 113 20.35 -19.25 -12.68
N HIS A 114 20.98 -18.16 -13.09
CA HIS A 114 20.75 -16.79 -12.67
C HIS A 114 20.08 -15.92 -13.75
N MET A 115 19.87 -16.41 -14.98
CA MET A 115 19.24 -15.65 -16.05
C MET A 115 17.77 -16.07 -16.26
N VAL A 116 16.87 -15.12 -16.05
CA VAL A 116 15.43 -15.30 -16.26
C VAL A 116 14.96 -14.24 -17.25
N ASP A 117 14.41 -14.67 -18.38
CA ASP A 117 13.71 -13.77 -19.29
C ASP A 117 12.27 -13.59 -18.83
N GLY A 118 11.86 -12.34 -18.62
CA GLY A 118 10.54 -11.96 -18.19
C GLY A 118 9.84 -11.06 -19.20
N VAL A 119 8.56 -11.34 -19.45
CA VAL A 119 7.68 -10.49 -20.23
C VAL A 119 6.73 -9.75 -19.29
N CYS A 120 6.68 -8.43 -19.40
CA CYS A 120 5.79 -7.60 -18.61
C CYS A 120 4.32 -8.02 -18.83
N THR A 121 3.60 -8.33 -17.75
CA THR A 121 2.21 -8.80 -17.82
C THR A 121 1.23 -7.73 -18.32
N LYS A 122 1.58 -6.45 -18.19
CA LYS A 122 0.71 -5.32 -18.59
C LYS A 122 0.93 -4.85 -20.02
N CYS A 123 2.20 -4.74 -20.46
CA CYS A 123 2.52 -4.13 -21.76
C CYS A 123 3.29 -5.05 -22.74
N GLY A 124 3.62 -6.28 -22.34
CA GLY A 124 4.34 -7.23 -23.18
C GLY A 124 5.82 -6.90 -23.42
N ALA A 125 6.38 -5.90 -22.74
CA ALA A 125 7.80 -5.58 -22.87
C ALA A 125 8.68 -6.73 -22.36
N HIS A 126 9.67 -7.12 -23.16
CA HIS A 126 10.65 -8.15 -22.81
C HIS A 126 11.78 -7.58 -21.95
N ARG A 127 12.24 -8.34 -20.96
CA ARG A 127 13.37 -7.97 -20.10
C ARG A 127 14.07 -9.21 -19.57
N SER A 128 15.40 -9.22 -19.65
CA SER A 128 16.23 -10.26 -19.05
C SER A 128 16.70 -9.81 -17.67
N PHE A 129 16.51 -10.68 -16.67
CA PHE A 129 16.92 -10.50 -15.29
C PHE A 129 18.11 -11.40 -15.01
N HIS A 130 19.15 -10.85 -14.39
CA HIS A 130 20.38 -11.54 -14.10
C HIS A 130 20.64 -11.47 -12.61
N ASN A 131 20.71 -12.62 -11.96
CA ASN A 131 21.01 -12.75 -10.54
C ASN A 131 22.52 -12.94 -10.34
N TYR A 132 23.28 -11.85 -10.49
CA TYR A 132 24.75 -11.91 -10.52
C TYR A 132 25.39 -12.30 -9.18
N THR A 133 24.69 -12.10 -8.05
CA THR A 133 25.28 -12.17 -6.70
C THR A 133 24.56 -13.13 -5.75
N GLU A 134 23.55 -13.86 -6.22
CA GLU A 134 22.61 -14.65 -5.38
C GLU A 134 21.86 -13.82 -4.32
N GLN A 135 22.04 -12.51 -4.30
CA GLN A 135 21.35 -11.57 -3.42
C GLN A 135 20.06 -11.03 -4.03
N ASP A 136 19.91 -11.17 -5.35
CA ASP A 136 18.66 -10.80 -6.00
C ASP A 136 17.60 -11.85 -5.69
N VAL A 137 16.39 -11.38 -5.39
CA VAL A 137 15.29 -12.25 -4.99
C VAL A 137 14.21 -12.23 -6.06
N TYR A 138 13.95 -13.41 -6.62
CA TYR A 138 12.75 -13.63 -7.42
C TYR A 138 11.60 -14.02 -6.49
N HIS A 139 10.56 -13.21 -6.52
CA HIS A 139 9.37 -13.36 -5.71
C HIS A 139 8.26 -13.92 -6.59
N LYS A 140 8.04 -15.25 -6.52
CA LYS A 140 6.97 -15.90 -7.27
C LYS A 140 5.61 -15.51 -6.69
N ILE A 141 4.71 -15.04 -7.56
CA ILE A 141 3.33 -14.74 -7.21
C ILE A 141 2.53 -16.03 -7.37
N LEU A 142 2.13 -16.61 -6.24
CA LEU A 142 1.15 -17.71 -6.22
C LEU A 142 -0.23 -17.11 -6.48
N LYS A 143 -0.87 -17.52 -7.58
CA LYS A 143 -2.27 -17.20 -7.87
C LYS A 143 -3.20 -18.17 -7.17
#